data_AF-A0A5J4ING4-F1
#
_entry.id   AF-A0A5J4ING4-F1
#
_cell.length_a   1.000
_cell.length_b   1.000
_cell.length_c   1.000
_cell.angle_alpha   90.00
_cell.angle_beta   90.00
_cell.angle_gamma   90.00
#
_symmetry.space_group_name_H-M   'P 1'
#
loop_
_entity.id
_entity.type
_entity.pdbx_description
1 polymer ?
#
loop_
_entity_poly.entity_id
_entity_poly.type
_entity_poly.pdbx_seq_one_letter_code
_entity_poly.pdbx_strand_id
1 'polypeptide(L)'
;MIKISDKKILLKLIAFELLINVFIILLTIYKIKIATILILPKLKNTLFNLILVSLLILATSCSQNKEEMLKNIPGYWEIESVKNEDGALKEFKISTTIDFIELNGNKGLRTKVNPQLDGTFKNNGTTENFSIDKSGEKLVLNYDNTLDQWSEEVIEVTKTSLIVTNAAGKEYRYKRFEKFDFNLE
;
A
#
# COMPACT_ATOMS: atom_id res chain seq x y z
N MET A 1 -19.19 -4.73 -93.73
CA MET A 1 -17.93 -5.49 -93.51
C MET A 1 -17.17 -4.83 -92.37
N ILE A 2 -17.43 -5.24 -91.12
CA ILE A 2 -16.63 -4.84 -89.94
C ILE A 2 -16.54 -6.12 -89.11
N LYS A 3 -15.51 -6.94 -89.33
CA LYS A 3 -15.39 -8.22 -88.63
C LYS A 3 -13.95 -8.68 -88.43
N ILE A 4 -13.04 -7.75 -88.20
CA ILE A 4 -11.80 -7.97 -87.43
C ILE A 4 -11.54 -6.62 -86.72
N SER A 5 -12.09 -6.43 -85.51
CA SER A 5 -11.77 -5.26 -84.68
C SER A 5 -11.72 -5.59 -83.18
N ASP A 6 -12.54 -6.52 -82.69
CA ASP A 6 -12.86 -6.46 -81.26
C ASP A 6 -11.98 -7.28 -80.29
N LYS A 7 -11.34 -8.39 -80.68
CA LYS A 7 -10.55 -9.18 -79.70
C LYS A 7 -9.29 -8.47 -79.20
N LYS A 8 -8.59 -7.72 -80.04
CA LYS A 8 -7.41 -6.92 -79.63
C LYS A 8 -7.81 -5.72 -78.77
N ILE A 9 -8.97 -5.11 -79.05
CA ILE A 9 -9.52 -4.00 -78.26
C ILE A 9 -9.99 -4.52 -76.89
N LEU A 10 -10.75 -5.62 -76.87
CA LEU A 10 -11.21 -6.29 -75.66
C LEU A 10 -10.05 -6.72 -74.76
N LEU A 11 -8.98 -7.29 -75.33
CA LEU A 11 -7.79 -7.68 -74.57
C LEU A 11 -7.07 -6.46 -73.98
N LYS A 12 -7.02 -5.34 -74.70
CA LYS A 12 -6.46 -4.06 -74.20
C LYS A 12 -7.32 -3.47 -73.07
N LEU A 13 -8.65 -3.57 -73.17
CA LEU A 13 -9.57 -3.10 -72.12
C LEU A 13 -9.43 -3.92 -70.84
N ILE A 14 -9.37 -5.26 -70.95
CA ILE A 14 -9.14 -6.15 -69.80
C ILE A 14 -7.78 -5.89 -69.17
N ALA A 15 -6.73 -5.71 -69.98
CA ALA A 15 -5.40 -5.37 -69.48
C ALA A 15 -5.38 -4.00 -68.77
N PHE A 16 -6.13 -3.02 -69.26
CA PHE A 16 -6.28 -1.69 -68.66
C PHE A 16 -7.03 -1.75 -67.32
N GLU A 17 -8.12 -2.51 -67.22
CA GLU A 17 -8.85 -2.74 -65.97
C GLU A 17 -7.99 -3.47 -64.92
N LEU A 18 -7.22 -4.48 -65.34
CA LEU A 18 -6.25 -5.16 -64.48
C LEU A 18 -5.18 -4.18 -63.97
N LEU A 19 -4.67 -3.30 -64.83
CA LEU A 19 -3.72 -2.25 -64.47
C LEU A 19 -4.31 -1.26 -63.45
N ILE A 20 -5.55 -0.83 -63.65
CA ILE A 20 -6.27 0.03 -62.71
C ILE A 20 -6.43 -0.66 -61.36
N ASN A 21 -6.86 -1.92 -61.35
CA ASN A 21 -7.04 -2.68 -60.11
C ASN A 21 -5.73 -2.88 -59.35
N VAL A 22 -4.64 -3.21 -60.06
CA VAL A 22 -3.29 -3.29 -59.47
C VAL A 22 -2.88 -1.94 -58.89
N PHE A 23 -3.13 -0.84 -59.60
CA PHE A 23 -2.82 0.50 -59.10
C PHE A 23 -3.63 0.89 -57.86
N ILE A 24 -4.93 0.57 -57.81
CA ILE A 24 -5.79 0.81 -56.64
C ILE A 24 -5.30 -0.02 -55.44
N ILE A 25 -4.93 -1.28 -55.65
CA ILE A 25 -4.38 -2.15 -54.60
C ILE A 25 -3.06 -1.56 -54.06
N LEU A 26 -2.15 -1.13 -54.93
CA LEU A 26 -0.88 -0.51 -54.54
C LEU A 26 -1.11 0.79 -53.74
N LEU A 27 -2.04 1.65 -54.18
CA LEU A 27 -2.41 2.86 -53.45
C LEU A 27 -3.02 2.54 -52.08
N THR A 28 -3.84 1.49 -51.99
CA THR A 28 -4.45 1.05 -50.73
C THR A 28 -3.39 0.52 -49.76
N ILE A 29 -2.46 -0.32 -50.24
CA ILE A 29 -1.33 -0.81 -49.45
C ILE A 29 -0.44 0.35 -48.98
N TYR A 30 -0.17 1.32 -49.85
CA TYR A 30 0.64 2.49 -49.51
C TYR A 30 -0.03 3.37 -48.44
N LYS A 31 -1.36 3.61 -48.56
CA LYS A 31 -2.15 4.32 -47.56
C LYS A 31 -2.14 3.61 -46.20
N ILE A 32 -2.30 2.27 -46.18
CA ILE A 32 -2.23 1.47 -44.95
C ILE A 32 -0.84 1.62 -44.32
N LYS A 33 0.24 1.49 -45.11
CA LYS A 33 1.61 1.59 -44.60
C LYS A 33 1.90 2.96 -43.98
N ILE A 34 1.45 4.05 -44.60
CA ILE A 34 1.57 5.40 -44.05
C ILE A 34 0.76 5.53 -42.74
N ALA A 35 -0.49 5.07 -42.73
CA ALA A 35 -1.33 5.12 -41.54
C ALA A 35 -0.67 4.37 -40.36
N THR A 36 -0.13 3.17 -40.61
CA THR A 36 0.59 2.39 -39.61
C THR A 36 1.83 3.13 -39.09
N ILE A 37 2.63 3.74 -39.96
CA ILE A 37 3.82 4.54 -39.57
C ILE A 37 3.44 5.74 -38.72
N LEU A 38 2.29 6.39 -38.99
CA LEU A 38 1.84 7.56 -38.23
C LEU A 38 1.16 7.19 -36.90
N ILE A 39 0.50 6.04 -36.80
CA ILE A 39 -0.28 5.61 -35.63
C ILE A 39 0.59 4.89 -34.59
N LEU A 40 1.52 4.02 -35.02
CA LEU A 40 2.40 3.26 -34.12
C LEU A 40 3.19 4.12 -33.10
N PRO A 41 3.84 5.24 -33.46
CA PRO A 41 4.56 6.07 -32.50
C PRO A 41 3.61 6.78 -31.52
N LYS A 42 2.42 7.21 -31.98
CA LYS A 42 1.41 7.78 -31.10
C LYS A 42 0.88 6.76 -30.10
N LEU A 43 0.60 5.53 -30.54
CA LEU A 43 0.14 4.44 -29.67
C LEU A 43 1.21 4.05 -28.64
N LYS A 44 2.49 3.97 -29.04
CA LYS A 44 3.61 3.74 -28.12
C LYS A 44 3.74 4.84 -27.07
N ASN A 45 3.61 6.11 -27.46
CA ASN A 45 3.68 7.24 -26.52
C ASN A 45 2.48 7.27 -25.56
N THR A 46 1.26 6.97 -26.03
CA THR A 46 0.09 6.87 -25.16
C THR A 46 0.21 5.72 -24.17
N LEU A 47 0.70 4.55 -24.61
CA LEU A 47 0.99 3.41 -23.74
C LEU A 47 2.07 3.74 -22.70
N PHE A 48 3.14 4.42 -23.11
CA PHE A 48 4.20 4.87 -22.19
C PHE A 48 3.68 5.85 -21.14
N ASN A 49 2.84 6.81 -21.55
CA ASN A 49 2.23 7.77 -20.63
C ASN A 49 1.25 7.09 -19.65
N LEU A 50 0.48 6.10 -20.09
CA LEU A 50 -0.40 5.31 -19.21
C LEU A 50 0.41 4.51 -18.18
N ILE A 51 1.53 3.91 -18.58
CA ILE A 51 2.44 3.22 -17.66
C ILE A 51 3.02 4.21 -16.64
N LEU A 52 3.44 5.40 -17.08
CA LEU A 52 3.99 6.43 -16.20
C LEU A 52 2.97 6.92 -15.16
N VAL A 53 1.72 7.16 -15.58
CA VAL A 53 0.62 7.55 -14.68
C VAL A 53 0.28 6.43 -13.70
N SER A 54 0.24 5.18 -14.15
CA SER A 54 0.05 4.00 -13.28
C SER A 54 1.16 3.89 -12.23
N LEU A 55 2.42 4.10 -12.62
CA LEU A 55 3.57 4.09 -11.70
C LEU A 55 3.48 5.23 -10.66
N LEU A 56 2.96 6.40 -11.07
CA LEU A 56 2.80 7.56 -10.18
C LEU A 56 1.69 7.35 -9.14
N ILE A 57 0.62 6.64 -9.49
CA ILE A 57 -0.47 6.30 -8.56
C ILE A 57 0.03 5.29 -7.51
N LEU A 58 0.85 4.31 -7.91
CA LEU A 58 1.47 3.34 -7.00
C LEU A 58 2.49 3.96 -6.03
N ALA A 59 3.03 5.14 -6.33
CA ALA A 59 3.99 5.84 -5.48
C ALA A 59 3.33 6.56 -4.28
N THR A 60 2.00 6.63 -4.22
CA THR A 60 1.29 7.20 -3.06
C THR A 60 1.13 6.14 -1.97
N SER A 61 2.18 5.92 -1.19
CA SER A 61 2.10 5.21 0.09
C SER A 61 1.11 5.95 1.00
N CYS A 62 -0.04 5.36 1.28
CA CYS A 62 -1.00 5.92 2.22
C CYS A 62 -0.50 5.66 3.64
N SER A 63 0.27 6.58 4.21
CA SER A 63 0.61 6.57 5.63
C SER A 63 -0.57 7.12 6.44
N GLN A 64 -0.90 6.48 7.56
CA GLN A 64 -1.96 6.95 8.45
C GLN A 64 -1.63 8.36 8.99
N ASN A 65 -2.66 9.20 9.13
CA ASN A 65 -2.50 10.54 9.68
C ASN A 65 -2.04 10.48 11.15
N LYS A 66 -0.93 11.12 11.51
CA LYS A 66 -0.35 11.05 12.87
C LYS A 66 -1.28 11.55 13.97
N GLU A 67 -2.10 12.55 13.71
CA GLU A 67 -3.05 13.06 14.71
C GLU A 67 -4.22 12.08 14.91
N GLU A 68 -4.61 11.34 13.87
CA GLU A 68 -5.53 10.21 14.01
C GLU A 68 -4.89 9.06 14.78
N MET A 69 -3.61 8.76 14.51
CA MET A 69 -2.87 7.73 15.23
C MET A 69 -2.82 8.01 16.73
N LEU A 70 -2.46 9.24 17.11
CA LEU A 70 -2.38 9.67 18.51
C LEU A 70 -3.72 9.60 19.24
N LYS A 71 -4.85 9.75 18.54
CA LYS A 71 -6.18 9.56 19.15
C LYS A 71 -6.47 8.11 19.52
N ASN A 72 -5.89 7.15 18.80
CA ASN A 72 -6.16 5.73 19.01
C ASN A 72 -5.15 5.03 19.94
N ILE A 73 -3.94 5.59 20.13
CA ILE A 73 -2.91 5.02 21.01
C ILE A 73 -3.38 4.83 22.47
N PRO A 74 -4.05 5.81 23.12
CA PRO A 74 -4.42 5.66 24.53
C PRO A 74 -5.33 4.47 24.80
N GLY A 75 -4.98 3.66 25.81
CA GLY A 75 -5.78 2.50 26.22
C GLY A 75 -4.97 1.29 26.63
N TYR A 76 -5.67 0.16 26.70
CA TYR A 76 -5.15 -1.13 27.13
C TYR A 76 -4.85 -2.02 25.92
N TRP A 77 -3.64 -2.57 25.87
CA TRP A 77 -3.13 -3.31 24.72
C TRP A 77 -2.57 -4.67 25.15
N GLU A 78 -3.11 -5.74 24.58
CA GLU A 78 -2.62 -7.10 24.77
C GLU A 78 -1.71 -7.48 23.61
N ILE A 79 -0.50 -7.97 23.90
CA ILE A 79 0.42 -8.46 22.87
C ILE A 79 -0.14 -9.73 22.23
N GLU A 80 -0.21 -9.76 20.90
CA GLU A 80 -0.66 -10.92 20.12
C GLU A 80 0.53 -11.66 19.52
N SER A 81 1.48 -10.92 18.96
CA SER A 81 2.64 -11.53 18.32
C SER A 81 3.84 -10.62 18.25
N VAL A 82 4.98 -11.26 18.09
CA VAL A 82 6.27 -10.61 17.92
C VAL A 82 6.98 -11.27 16.74
N LYS A 83 7.33 -10.47 15.74
CA LYS A 83 8.07 -10.91 14.56
C LYS A 83 9.49 -10.34 14.63
N ASN A 84 10.48 -11.21 14.63
CA ASN A 84 11.88 -10.81 14.58
C ASN A 84 12.28 -10.38 13.16
N GLU A 85 13.44 -9.72 13.05
CA GLU A 85 13.99 -9.25 11.77
C GLU A 85 14.19 -10.40 10.75
N ASP A 86 14.55 -11.60 11.22
CA ASP A 86 14.69 -12.82 10.40
C ASP A 86 13.35 -13.41 9.93
N GLY A 87 12.22 -12.81 10.35
CA GLY A 87 10.87 -13.24 10.04
C GLY A 87 10.29 -14.28 11.00
N ALA A 88 11.04 -14.74 12.00
CA ALA A 88 10.54 -15.68 13.00
C ALA A 88 9.39 -15.04 13.80
N LEU A 89 8.24 -15.72 13.83
CA LEU A 89 7.03 -15.26 14.50
C LEU A 89 6.81 -16.02 15.81
N LYS A 90 6.63 -15.26 16.89
CA LYS A 90 6.18 -15.77 18.18
C LYS A 90 4.78 -15.24 18.49
N GLU A 91 3.81 -16.13 18.57
CA GLU A 91 2.42 -15.81 18.91
C GLU A 91 2.11 -16.05 20.38
N PHE A 92 1.23 -15.23 20.95
CA PHE A 92 0.77 -15.29 22.33
C PHE A 92 -0.75 -15.51 22.32
N LYS A 93 -1.20 -16.66 22.85
CA LYS A 93 -2.63 -16.98 22.90
C LYS A 93 -3.38 -16.16 23.96
N ILE A 94 -2.76 -15.98 25.13
CA ILE A 94 -3.27 -15.20 26.25
C ILE A 94 -2.06 -14.55 26.93
N SER A 95 -2.07 -13.23 27.09
CA SER A 95 -1.07 -12.53 27.90
C SER A 95 -1.62 -12.20 29.28
N THR A 96 -0.92 -12.62 30.33
CA THR A 96 -1.32 -12.28 31.71
C THR A 96 -1.06 -10.81 32.05
N THR A 97 -0.21 -10.14 31.27
CA THR A 97 0.19 -8.75 31.45
C THR A 97 -0.09 -7.97 30.18
N ILE A 98 -0.68 -6.79 30.32
CA ILE A 98 -1.01 -5.89 29.21
C ILE A 98 -0.35 -4.53 29.41
N ASP A 99 -0.22 -3.77 28.33
CA ASP A 99 0.32 -2.42 28.36
C ASP A 99 -0.83 -1.41 28.41
N PHE A 100 -0.84 -0.55 29.42
CA PHE A 100 -1.72 0.61 29.51
C PHE A 100 -0.96 1.86 29.08
N ILE A 101 -1.44 2.53 28.02
CA ILE A 101 -0.79 3.70 27.42
C ILE A 101 -1.66 4.94 27.65
N GLU A 102 -1.03 6.00 28.15
CA GLU A 102 -1.64 7.32 28.35
C GLU A 102 -0.78 8.39 27.67
N LEU A 103 -1.45 9.41 27.12
CA LEU A 103 -0.79 10.54 26.47
C LEU A 103 -1.17 11.84 27.16
N ASN A 104 -0.19 12.74 27.31
CA ASN A 104 -0.37 14.11 27.77
C ASN A 104 0.49 15.05 26.91
N GLY A 105 -0.15 15.68 25.93
CA GLY A 105 0.55 16.49 24.92
C GLY A 105 1.52 15.63 24.10
N ASN A 106 2.80 16.01 24.08
CA ASN A 106 3.87 15.28 23.39
C ASN A 106 4.62 14.28 24.30
N LYS A 107 4.05 13.95 25.46
CA LYS A 107 4.59 12.96 26.39
C LYS A 107 3.58 11.83 26.58
N GLY A 108 4.06 10.67 26.97
CA GLY A 108 3.21 9.56 27.35
C GLY A 108 3.83 8.66 28.41
N LEU A 109 2.97 7.80 28.94
CA LEU A 109 3.29 6.80 29.95
C LEU A 109 2.83 5.45 29.41
N ARG A 110 3.67 4.43 29.50
CA ARG A 110 3.30 3.03 29.27
C ARG A 110 3.52 2.26 30.57
N THR A 111 2.46 1.68 31.10
CA THR A 111 2.48 0.94 32.36
C THR A 111 2.06 -0.51 32.13
N LYS A 112 2.86 -1.46 32.60
CA LYS A 112 2.47 -2.87 32.60
C LYS A 112 1.50 -3.17 33.73
N VAL A 113 0.33 -3.72 33.38
CA VAL A 113 -0.72 -4.05 34.35
C VAL A 113 -1.24 -5.47 34.15
N ASN A 114 -1.74 -6.09 35.22
CA ASN A 114 -2.45 -7.37 35.16
C ASN A 114 -3.94 -7.15 35.37
N PRO A 115 -4.79 -7.53 34.40
CA PRO A 115 -6.23 -7.60 34.59
C PRO A 115 -6.58 -8.55 35.74
N GLN A 116 -7.55 -8.15 36.56
CA GLN A 116 -8.10 -8.95 37.65
C GLN A 116 -9.52 -9.43 37.28
N LEU A 117 -9.98 -10.50 37.92
CA LEU A 117 -11.33 -11.05 37.68
C LEU A 117 -12.45 -10.10 38.13
N ASP A 118 -12.16 -9.18 39.05
CA ASP A 118 -13.08 -8.14 39.50
C ASP A 118 -13.12 -6.90 38.57
N GLY A 119 -12.43 -6.96 37.43
CA GLY A 119 -12.36 -5.87 36.45
C GLY A 119 -11.37 -4.74 36.80
N THR A 120 -10.64 -4.87 37.93
CA THR A 120 -9.55 -3.96 38.30
C THR A 120 -8.25 -4.32 37.57
N PHE A 121 -7.26 -3.43 37.65
CA PHE A 121 -5.93 -3.66 37.12
C PHE A 121 -4.90 -3.48 38.21
N LYS A 122 -4.03 -4.47 38.37
CA LYS A 122 -2.88 -4.39 39.27
C LYS A 122 -1.68 -3.86 38.49
N ASN A 123 -1.13 -2.73 38.89
CA ASN A 123 0.14 -2.24 38.34
C ASN A 123 1.29 -3.11 38.86
N ASN A 124 2.14 -3.58 37.97
CA ASN A 124 3.33 -4.37 38.32
C ASN A 124 4.54 -3.54 38.75
N GLY A 125 4.41 -2.21 38.81
CA GLY A 125 5.49 -1.29 39.12
C GLY A 125 6.41 -0.98 37.94
N THR A 126 6.04 -1.39 36.73
CA THR A 126 6.82 -1.12 35.51
C THR A 126 6.11 -0.05 34.69
N THR A 127 6.48 1.20 34.93
CA THR A 127 6.01 2.37 34.17
C THR A 127 7.18 3.02 33.45
N GLU A 128 7.02 3.23 32.16
CA GLU A 128 8.01 3.84 31.27
C GLU A 128 7.45 5.16 30.74
N ASN A 129 8.26 6.22 30.82
CA ASN A 129 7.95 7.50 30.19
C ASN A 129 8.44 7.47 28.75
N PHE A 130 7.69 8.12 27.86
CA PHE A 130 8.16 8.38 26.51
C PHE A 130 7.79 9.78 26.03
N SER A 131 8.55 10.26 25.05
CA SER A 131 8.23 11.45 24.27
C SER A 131 7.79 11.06 22.86
N ILE A 132 6.97 11.90 22.26
CA ILE A 132 6.42 11.69 20.92
C ILE A 132 7.15 12.59 19.93
N ASP A 133 7.80 11.99 18.94
CA ASP A 133 8.35 12.71 17.79
C ASP A 133 7.43 12.56 16.57
N LYS A 134 7.01 13.71 16.03
CA LYS A 134 6.15 13.84 14.86
C LYS A 134 6.85 14.51 13.68
N SER A 135 8.11 14.92 13.83
CA SER A 135 8.84 15.77 12.90
C SER A 135 9.23 15.06 11.59
N GLY A 136 9.55 13.77 11.67
CA GLY A 136 9.88 12.91 10.52
C GLY A 136 8.65 12.44 9.76
N GLU A 137 8.80 11.45 8.87
CA GLU A 137 7.65 10.85 8.17
C GLU A 137 6.83 9.93 9.10
N LYS A 138 7.51 9.22 10.00
CA LYS A 138 6.91 8.29 10.95
C LYS A 138 6.52 8.96 12.26
N LEU A 139 5.61 8.34 12.99
CA LEU A 139 5.34 8.66 14.39
C LEU A 139 6.26 7.81 15.26
N VAL A 140 7.10 8.44 16.08
CA VAL A 140 8.10 7.74 16.91
C VAL A 140 7.82 7.98 18.39
N LEU A 141 7.86 6.91 19.17
CA LEU A 141 7.80 6.93 20.63
C LEU A 141 9.22 6.71 21.17
N ASN A 142 9.79 7.72 21.82
CA ASN A 142 11.14 7.68 22.35
C ASN A 142 11.10 7.47 23.86
N TYR A 143 11.56 6.30 24.29
CA TYR A 143 11.65 5.90 25.69
C TYR A 143 13.04 6.20 26.24
N ASP A 144 13.05 6.65 27.49
CA ASP A 144 14.23 7.03 28.24
C ASP A 144 14.01 6.58 29.68
N ASN A 145 15.00 5.87 30.22
CA ASN A 145 15.20 5.80 31.65
C ASN A 145 16.70 5.92 31.98
N THR A 146 17.05 5.84 33.26
CA THR A 146 18.43 5.99 33.73
C THR A 146 19.41 4.93 33.22
N LEU A 147 18.91 3.82 32.68
CA LEU A 147 19.69 2.65 32.29
C LEU A 147 19.71 2.45 30.77
N ASP A 148 18.62 2.74 30.09
CA ASP A 148 18.43 2.46 28.66
C ASP A 148 17.62 3.54 27.95
N GLN A 149 17.85 3.62 26.63
CA GLN A 149 17.09 4.44 25.70
C GLN A 149 16.73 3.59 24.49
N TRP A 150 15.47 3.63 24.07
CA TRP A 150 15.03 2.96 22.87
C TRP A 150 13.87 3.72 22.23
N SER A 151 13.63 3.44 20.96
CA SER A 151 12.54 4.04 20.20
C SER A 151 11.67 2.97 19.54
N GLU A 152 10.40 3.30 19.40
CA GLU A 152 9.43 2.53 18.65
C GLU A 152 8.81 3.39 17.56
N GLU A 153 8.85 2.94 16.32
CA GLU A 153 8.04 3.53 15.25
C GLU A 153 6.65 2.93 15.27
N VAL A 154 5.62 3.78 15.26
CA VAL A 154 4.23 3.33 15.11
C VAL A 154 3.95 3.10 13.64
N ILE A 155 3.70 1.84 13.29
CA ILE A 155 3.43 1.41 11.92
C ILE A 155 1.95 1.56 11.58
N GLU A 156 1.08 1.15 12.50
CA GLU A 156 -0.37 1.22 12.36
C GLU A 156 -1.00 1.37 13.75
N VAL A 157 -2.07 2.17 13.85
CA VAL A 157 -2.91 2.14 15.05
C VAL A 157 -4.36 2.44 14.72
N THR A 158 -5.24 1.48 14.98
CA THR A 158 -6.68 1.61 14.84
C THR A 158 -7.35 1.53 16.21
N LYS A 159 -8.68 1.48 16.25
CA LYS A 159 -9.41 1.26 17.51
C LYS A 159 -9.14 -0.12 18.12
N THR A 160 -8.70 -1.08 17.31
CA THR A 160 -8.57 -2.50 17.71
C THR A 160 -7.16 -3.07 17.55
N SER A 161 -6.27 -2.40 16.81
CA SER A 161 -4.92 -2.87 16.48
C SER A 161 -3.88 -1.80 16.76
N LEU A 162 -2.73 -2.19 17.32
CA LEU A 162 -1.53 -1.36 17.43
C LEU A 162 -0.33 -2.17 16.96
N ILE A 163 0.42 -1.62 16.01
CA ILE A 163 1.65 -2.22 15.48
C ILE A 163 2.78 -1.23 15.65
N VAL A 164 3.84 -1.67 16.32
CA VAL A 164 5.07 -0.90 16.48
C VAL A 164 6.29 -1.72 16.08
N THR A 165 7.35 -1.06 15.62
CA THR A 165 8.65 -1.69 15.40
C THR A 165 9.73 -0.98 16.18
N ASN A 166 10.71 -1.72 16.69
CA ASN A 166 11.88 -1.11 17.33
C ASN A 166 13.02 -0.88 16.32
N ALA A 167 14.10 -0.24 16.78
CA ALA A 167 15.29 0.03 15.97
C ALA A 167 16.01 -1.23 15.43
N ALA A 168 15.75 -2.40 16.00
CA ALA A 168 16.30 -3.69 15.57
C ALA A 168 15.38 -4.42 14.57
N GLY A 169 14.37 -3.74 14.01
CA GLY A 169 13.45 -4.32 13.02
C GLY A 169 12.47 -5.35 13.59
N LYS A 170 12.34 -5.43 14.92
CA LYS A 170 11.40 -6.33 15.58
C LYS A 170 10.03 -5.68 15.67
N GLU A 171 9.03 -6.35 15.09
CA GLU A 171 7.66 -5.88 15.01
C GLU A 171 6.81 -6.50 16.14
N TYR A 172 6.05 -5.67 16.83
CA TYR A 172 5.17 -6.04 17.92
C TYR A 172 3.74 -5.71 17.51
N ARG A 173 2.87 -6.72 17.55
CA ARG A 173 1.44 -6.58 17.20
C ARG A 173 0.61 -6.77 18.44
N TYR A 174 -0.29 -5.81 18.67
CA TYR A 174 -1.19 -5.77 19.80
C TYR A 174 -2.64 -5.68 19.33
N LYS A 175 -3.52 -6.28 20.12
CA LYS A 175 -4.97 -6.03 20.04
C LYS A 175 -5.42 -5.18 21.22
N ARG A 176 -6.53 -4.48 21.03
CA ARG A 176 -7.20 -3.77 22.12
C ARG A 176 -7.65 -4.79 23.17
N PHE A 177 -7.27 -4.56 24.43
CA PHE A 177 -7.77 -5.36 25.53
C PHE A 177 -9.17 -4.86 25.93
N GLU A 178 -10.14 -5.77 25.88
CA GLU A 178 -11.49 -5.55 26.37
C GLU A 178 -11.62 -6.21 27.74
N LYS A 179 -12.21 -5.50 28.71
CA LYS A 179 -12.45 -6.08 30.02
C LYS A 179 -13.45 -7.23 29.90
N PHE A 180 -13.23 -8.29 30.65
CA PHE A 180 -14.26 -9.29 30.88
C PHE A 180 -15.38 -8.63 31.70
N ASP A 181 -16.55 -8.49 31.09
CA ASP A 181 -17.76 -8.08 31.79
C ASP A 181 -18.57 -9.35 32.10
N PHE A 182 -18.64 -9.70 33.38
CA PHE A 182 -19.40 -10.86 33.87
C PHE A 182 -20.88 -10.55 34.06
N ASN A 183 -21.34 -9.32 33.81
CA ASN A 183 -22.74 -8.91 33.98
C ASN A 183 -23.54 -8.87 32.68
N LEU A 184 -23.04 -9.51 31.61
CA LEU A 184 -23.79 -9.70 30.37
C LEU A 184 -24.73 -10.93 30.51
N GLU A 185 -25.85 -10.74 31.22
CA GLU A 185 -27.07 -11.56 31.11
C GLU A 185 -28.22 -10.74 30.52
#